data_AF-A0A383AG74-F1
#
_entry.id   AF-A0A383AG74-F1
#
_cell.length_a   1.000
_cell.length_b   1.000
_cell.length_c   1.000
_cell.angle_alpha   90.00
_cell.angle_beta   90.00
_cell.angle_gamma   90.00
#
_symmetry.space_group_name_H-M   'P 1'
#
loop_
_entity.id
_entity.type
_entity.pdbx_description
1 polymer ?
#
loop_
_entity_poly.entity_id
_entity_poly.type
_entity_poly.pdbx_seq_one_letter_code
_entity_poly.pdbx_strand_id
1 'polypeptide(L)' 'MTENVESNVRPDPDEVLVKIADYVLNTSVESKEALTTARYCLMDTL' A
#
# COMPACT_ATOMS: atom_id res chain seq x y z
N MET A 1 -29.39 -16.11 -29.45
CA MET A 1 -28.36 -15.07 -29.22
C MET A 1 -28.64 -14.47 -27.87
N THR A 2 -27.95 -14.93 -26.84
CA THR A 2 -28.05 -14.36 -25.49
C THR A 2 -27.05 -13.21 -25.44
N GLU A 3 -27.56 -11.99 -25.48
CA GLU A 3 -26.76 -10.76 -25.35
C GLU A 3 -26.06 -10.76 -23.99
N ASN A 4 -24.73 -10.60 -24.02
CA ASN A 4 -23.90 -10.53 -22.82
C ASN A 4 -24.22 -9.24 -22.06
N VAL A 5 -25.11 -9.30 -21.07
CA VAL A 5 -25.26 -8.22 -20.09
C VAL A 5 -24.09 -8.33 -19.11
N GLU A 6 -22.94 -7.76 -19.48
CA GLU A 6 -21.85 -7.55 -18.53
C GLU A 6 -22.30 -6.49 -17.51
N SER A 7 -22.27 -6.87 -16.23
CA SER A 7 -22.53 -5.96 -15.11
C SER A 7 -21.50 -4.83 -15.12
N ASN A 8 -21.92 -3.57 -15.31
CA ASN A 8 -21.05 -2.37 -15.27
C ASN A 8 -20.63 -1.99 -13.84
N VAL A 9 -20.44 -2.99 -12.97
CA VAL A 9 -19.98 -2.80 -11.61
C VAL A 9 -18.47 -2.89 -11.63
N ARG A 10 -17.81 -1.82 -11.19
CA ARG A 10 -16.36 -1.81 -11.04
C ARG A 10 -15.96 -2.87 -10.01
N PRO A 11 -15.04 -3.80 -10.34
CA PRO A 11 -14.54 -4.76 -9.38
C PRO A 11 -13.72 -4.06 -8.29
N ASP A 12 -13.66 -4.69 -7.12
CA ASP A 12 -12.82 -4.23 -6.03
C ASP A 12 -11.32 -4.30 -6.41
N PRO A 13 -10.46 -3.49 -5.76
CA PRO A 13 -9.02 -3.56 -5.98
C PRO A 13 -8.44 -4.92 -5.60
N ASP A 14 -7.36 -5.32 -6.27
CA ASP A 14 -6.64 -6.54 -5.96
C ASP A 14 -6.21 -6.59 -4.49
N GLU A 15 -6.28 -7.76 -3.87
CA GLU A 15 -5.99 -7.97 -2.45
C GLU A 15 -4.58 -7.46 -2.05
N VAL A 16 -3.60 -7.59 -2.95
CA VAL A 16 -2.23 -7.10 -2.72
C VAL A 16 -2.21 -5.57 -2.59
N LEU A 17 -2.98 -4.87 -3.42
CA LEU A 17 -3.07 -3.41 -3.37
C LEU A 17 -3.76 -2.95 -2.09
N VAL A 18 -4.82 -3.65 -1.67
CA VAL A 18 -5.51 -3.41 -0.40
C VAL A 18 -4.55 -3.57 0.78
N LYS A 19 -3.78 -4.67 0.83
CA LYS A 19 -2.81 -4.92 1.92
C LYS A 19 -1.72 -3.84 2.01
N ILE A 20 -1.20 -3.38 0.87
CA ILE A 20 -0.21 -2.31 0.84
C ILE A 20 -0.82 -1.01 1.36
N ALA A 21 -2.02 -0.66 0.90
CA ALA A 21 -2.72 0.55 1.34
C ALA A 21 -3.02 0.50 2.85
N ASP A 22 -3.51 -0.64 3.34
CA ASP A 22 -3.81 -0.84 4.76
C ASP A 22 -2.56 -0.70 5.63
N TYR A 23 -1.42 -1.25 5.20
CA TYR A 23 -0.16 -1.10 5.90
C TYR A 23 0.26 0.37 5.96
N VAL A 24 0.24 1.09 4.83
CA VAL A 24 0.66 2.49 4.76
C VAL A 24 -0.24 3.41 5.58
N LEU A 25 -1.56 3.18 5.58
CA LEU A 25 -2.52 4.05 6.25
C LEU A 25 -2.62 3.80 7.75
N ASN A 26 -2.48 2.55 8.20
CA ASN A 26 -2.82 2.17 9.56
C ASN A 26 -1.63 1.74 10.42
N THR A 27 -0.44 1.58 9.85
CA THR A 27 0.74 1.13 10.61
C THR A 27 1.52 2.32 11.16
N SER A 28 1.69 2.37 12.49
CA SER A 28 2.66 3.25 13.13
C SER A 28 4.00 2.55 13.30
N VAL A 29 5.09 3.21 12.91
CA VAL A 29 6.45 2.68 13.02
C VAL A 29 7.10 3.20 14.30
N GLU A 30 7.09 2.39 15.36
CA GLU A 30 7.62 2.75 16.69
C GLU A 30 9.07 2.30 16.94
N SER A 31 9.72 1.68 15.96
CA SER A 31 11.10 1.21 16.11
C SER A 31 12.10 2.36 16.07
N LYS A 32 12.67 2.68 17.24
CA LYS A 32 13.73 3.69 17.38
C LYS A 32 14.95 3.40 16.50
N GLU A 33 15.30 2.12 16.36
CA GLU A 33 16.39 1.69 15.49
C GLU A 33 16.06 1.97 14.02
N ALA A 34 14.86 1.60 13.56
CA ALA A 34 14.43 1.85 12.18
C ALA A 34 14.45 3.34 11.83
N LEU A 35 13.92 4.20 12.72
CA LEU A 35 13.92 5.65 12.55
C LEU A 35 15.35 6.24 12.59
N THR A 36 16.23 5.67 13.42
CA THR A 36 17.63 6.10 13.51
C THR A 36 18.40 5.76 12.24
N THR A 37 18.24 4.54 11.73
CA THR A 37 18.86 4.11 10.48
C THR A 37 18.32 4.89 9.28
N ALA A 38 17.02 5.15 9.22
CA ALA A 38 16.42 5.98 8.18
C ALA A 38 17.02 7.39 8.14
N ARG A 39 17.31 7.98 9.31
CA ARG A 39 18.01 9.28 9.40
C ARG A 39 19.42 9.23 8.80
N TYR A 40 20.17 8.15 9.05
CA TYR A 40 21.50 7.99 8.45
C TYR A 40 21.42 7.78 6.95
N CYS A 41 20.45 7.00 6.47
CA CYS A 41 20.22 6.83 5.04
C CYS A 41 19.89 8.16 4.34
N LEU A 42 19.12 9.05 5.00
CA LEU A 42 18.87 10.39 4.50
C LEU A 42 20.16 11.23 4.41
N MET A 43 21.03 11.16 5.42
CA MET A 43 22.33 11.85 5.41
C MET A 43 23.29 11.33 4.34
N ASP A 44 23.20 10.06 3.98
CA ASP A 44 24.01 9.45 2.92
C ASP A 44 23.51 9.80 1.52
N THR A 45 22.19 10.01 1.37
CA THR A 45 21.55 10.30 0.08
C THR A 45 21.72 11.76 -0.35
N LEU A 46 21.79 12.69 0.61
CA LEU A 46 21.89 14.15 0.39
C LEU A 46 23.34 14.63 0.32
#